data_AF-A0A0P7ZWV0-F1
#
_entry.id   AF-A0A0P7ZWV0-F1
#
_cell.length_a   1.000
_cell.length_b   1.000
_cell.length_c   1.000
_cell.angle_alpha   90.00
_cell.angle_beta   90.00
_cell.angle_gamma   90.00
#
_symmetry.space_group_name_H-M   'P 1'
#
loop_
_entity.id
_entity.type
_entity.pdbx_description
1 polymer ?
#
loop_
_entity_poly.entity_id
_entity_poly.type
_entity_poly.pdbx_seq_one_letter_code
_entity_poly.pdbx_strand_id
1 'polypeptide(L)'
;MAADELSARAYEFFQYHHENWAAEFRDYVLSKDVPVEKLDAFVTSFAQSWVDGIARRQSSPEMRAIKASIRDYDLLCHPTHAGRFVIKSVDDSVPPLLSPREMAVIFEANRGLLDSFMPQYIDHLGSDGPSSLDEIYVRRGVYMPTLDSVRRELHFLSSYSLTLGPVEQFAQTWNSATRETGMPVIFSAPMPAIQDRVVAFAPFIENMDIGQLEFVVAPPVEETPLRQDGMHGGIREFSFR
;
A
#
# COMPACT_ATOMS: atom_id res chain seq x y z
N MET A 1 20.65 9.79 -14.40
CA MET A 1 20.32 10.42 -15.70
C MET A 1 20.37 9.48 -16.91
N ALA A 2 21.26 8.47 -17.02
CA ALA A 2 21.28 7.54 -18.17
C ALA A 2 21.01 6.06 -17.83
N ALA A 3 21.01 5.71 -16.53
CA ALA A 3 20.39 4.53 -15.93
C ALA A 3 18.97 4.85 -15.38
N ASP A 4 18.52 6.10 -15.59
CA ASP A 4 17.13 6.52 -15.35
C ASP A 4 16.26 5.69 -16.31
N GLU A 5 15.15 5.11 -15.85
CA GLU A 5 14.24 4.20 -16.58
C GLU A 5 14.72 2.79 -16.96
N LEU A 6 16.00 2.42 -16.93
CA LEU A 6 16.41 1.01 -17.16
C LEU A 6 15.79 0.06 -16.11
N SER A 7 15.57 0.64 -14.93
CA SER A 7 14.80 0.16 -13.79
C SER A 7 13.45 0.89 -13.71
N ALA A 8 12.77 1.15 -14.83
CA ALA A 8 11.31 1.19 -14.94
C ALA A 8 10.81 -0.25 -14.63
N ARG A 9 11.02 -0.56 -13.35
CA ARG A 9 11.37 -1.82 -12.68
C ARG A 9 10.74 -3.07 -13.27
N ALA A 10 11.51 -3.78 -14.11
CA ALA A 10 11.18 -5.08 -14.67
C ALA A 10 9.67 -5.28 -14.85
N TYR A 11 9.01 -4.29 -15.47
CA TYR A 11 7.56 -4.31 -15.60
C TYR A 11 7.12 -5.60 -16.29
N GLU A 12 7.90 -6.04 -17.28
CA GLU A 12 7.75 -7.33 -17.96
C GLU A 12 7.82 -8.53 -17.03
N PHE A 13 8.65 -8.50 -15.97
CA PHE A 13 8.69 -9.56 -14.97
C PHE A 13 7.35 -9.65 -14.24
N PHE A 14 6.84 -8.53 -13.71
CA PHE A 14 5.55 -8.53 -13.02
C PHE A 14 4.40 -8.83 -13.97
N GLN A 15 4.44 -8.34 -15.21
CA GLN A 15 3.46 -8.64 -16.23
C GLN A 15 3.42 -10.13 -16.58
N TYR A 16 4.60 -10.76 -16.72
CA TYR A 16 4.72 -12.19 -16.98
C TYR A 16 4.16 -13.04 -15.85
N HIS A 17 4.33 -12.60 -14.61
CA HIS A 17 3.90 -13.34 -13.43
C HIS A 17 2.48 -12.99 -12.94
N HIS A 18 1.88 -11.89 -13.40
CA HIS A 18 0.64 -11.32 -12.86
C HIS A 18 -0.51 -12.32 -12.77
N GLU A 19 -0.81 -13.01 -13.86
CA GLU A 19 -1.94 -13.97 -13.92
C GLU A 19 -1.76 -15.09 -12.88
N ASN A 20 -0.56 -15.68 -12.82
CA ASN A 20 -0.26 -16.75 -11.89
C ASN A 20 -0.28 -16.27 -10.43
N TRP A 21 0.29 -15.10 -10.14
CA TRP A 21 0.34 -14.58 -8.78
C TRP A 21 -1.04 -14.14 -8.27
N ALA A 22 -1.88 -13.58 -9.14
CA ALA A 22 -3.26 -13.27 -8.82
C ALA A 22 -4.09 -14.54 -8.56
N ALA A 23 -3.86 -15.60 -9.33
CA ALA A 23 -4.47 -16.90 -9.08
C ALA A 23 -4.05 -17.51 -7.73
N GLU A 24 -2.75 -17.47 -7.41
CA GLU A 24 -2.22 -17.96 -6.11
C GLU A 24 -2.79 -17.17 -4.92
N PHE A 25 -2.93 -15.85 -5.05
CA PHE A 25 -3.62 -15.02 -4.04
C PHE A 25 -5.06 -15.46 -3.85
N ARG A 26 -5.80 -15.63 -4.95
CA ARG A 26 -7.19 -16.07 -4.91
C ARG A 26 -7.32 -17.45 -4.25
N ASP A 27 -6.53 -18.41 -4.69
CA ASP A 27 -6.56 -19.79 -4.21
C ASP A 27 -6.22 -19.86 -2.72
N TYR A 28 -5.19 -19.11 -2.28
CA TYR A 28 -4.86 -19.01 -0.87
C TYR A 28 -6.05 -18.48 -0.05
N VAL A 29 -6.65 -17.35 -0.45
CA VAL A 29 -7.72 -16.71 0.31
C VAL A 29 -8.97 -17.59 0.39
N LEU A 30 -9.34 -18.24 -0.73
CA LEU A 30 -10.47 -19.18 -0.76
C LEU A 30 -10.21 -20.44 0.07
N SER A 31 -8.96 -20.93 0.12
CA SER A 31 -8.57 -22.08 0.96
C SER A 31 -8.73 -21.83 2.46
N LYS A 32 -8.90 -20.56 2.88
CA LYS A 32 -9.05 -20.12 4.27
C LYS A 32 -10.50 -19.73 4.62
N ASP A 33 -11.46 -20.22 3.85
CA ASP A 33 -12.90 -20.03 4.08
C ASP A 33 -13.39 -18.58 3.95
N VAL A 34 -12.67 -17.71 3.23
CA VAL A 34 -13.21 -16.38 2.88
C VAL A 34 -14.29 -16.56 1.80
N PRO A 35 -15.53 -16.06 2.00
CA PRO A 35 -16.59 -16.20 1.01
C PRO A 35 -16.20 -15.62 -0.34
N VAL A 36 -16.47 -16.38 -1.41
CA VAL A 36 -16.09 -16.02 -2.78
C VAL A 36 -16.67 -14.67 -3.19
N GLU A 37 -17.90 -14.36 -2.78
CA GLU A 37 -18.58 -13.11 -3.12
C GLU A 37 -17.88 -11.89 -2.49
N LYS A 38 -17.34 -12.05 -1.27
CA LYS A 38 -16.58 -10.99 -0.60
C LYS A 38 -15.21 -10.80 -1.23
N LEU A 39 -14.54 -11.90 -1.61
CA LEU A 39 -13.26 -11.83 -2.31
C LEU A 39 -13.41 -11.18 -3.68
N ASP A 40 -14.43 -11.56 -4.45
CA ASP A 40 -14.72 -10.98 -5.76
C ASP A 40 -15.02 -9.48 -5.65
N ALA A 41 -15.81 -9.08 -4.63
CA ALA A 41 -16.05 -7.67 -4.34
C ALA A 41 -14.76 -6.92 -3.97
N PHE A 42 -13.89 -7.54 -3.17
CA PHE A 42 -12.59 -6.98 -2.79
C PHE A 42 -11.67 -6.76 -4.01
N VAL A 43 -11.48 -7.79 -4.83
CA VAL A 43 -10.64 -7.76 -6.04
C VAL A 43 -11.18 -6.73 -7.03
N THR A 44 -12.48 -6.76 -7.31
CA THR A 44 -13.14 -5.81 -8.21
C THR A 44 -12.99 -4.37 -7.73
N SER A 45 -13.10 -4.14 -6.42
CA SER A 45 -12.95 -2.79 -5.85
C SER A 45 -11.55 -2.22 -6.09
N PHE A 46 -10.51 -3.02 -5.94
CA PHE A 46 -9.14 -2.58 -6.24
C PHE A 46 -8.89 -2.45 -7.74
N ALA A 47 -9.37 -3.37 -8.56
CA ALA A 47 -9.20 -3.28 -10.01
C ALA A 47 -9.90 -2.04 -10.62
N GLN A 48 -11.10 -1.68 -10.13
CA GLN A 48 -11.93 -0.66 -10.77
C GLN A 48 -12.00 0.66 -9.97
N SER A 49 -12.27 0.59 -8.66
CA SER A 49 -12.52 1.79 -7.85
C SER A 49 -11.25 2.46 -7.35
N TRP A 50 -10.16 1.70 -7.21
CA TRP A 50 -8.88 2.23 -6.78
C TRP A 50 -8.18 2.97 -7.92
N VAL A 51 -8.17 2.44 -9.15
CA VAL A 51 -7.47 3.07 -10.28
C VAL A 51 -8.12 4.40 -10.70
N ASP A 52 -9.46 4.49 -10.66
CA ASP A 52 -10.27 5.62 -11.18
C ASP A 52 -10.24 6.95 -10.38
N GLY A 53 -9.23 7.15 -9.52
CA GLY A 53 -8.93 8.45 -8.90
C GLY A 53 -9.42 8.68 -7.46
N ILE A 54 -8.96 9.77 -6.86
CA ILE A 54 -9.08 10.09 -5.42
C ILE A 54 -10.52 10.05 -4.91
N ALA A 55 -11.48 10.54 -5.68
CA ALA A 55 -12.88 10.59 -5.25
C ALA A 55 -13.42 9.18 -4.98
N ARG A 56 -13.27 8.24 -5.92
CA ARG A 56 -13.79 6.87 -5.77
C ARG A 56 -13.05 6.07 -4.71
N ARG A 57 -11.73 6.24 -4.58
CA ARG A 57 -10.92 5.68 -3.49
C ARG A 57 -11.43 6.06 -2.11
N GLN A 58 -11.98 7.26 -1.96
CA GLN A 58 -12.40 7.78 -0.67
C GLN A 58 -13.88 7.58 -0.36
N SER A 59 -14.76 7.67 -1.36
CA SER A 59 -16.21 7.72 -1.13
C SER A 59 -17.00 6.50 -1.56
N SER A 60 -16.46 5.60 -2.40
CA SER A 60 -17.23 4.41 -2.84
C SER A 60 -17.62 3.53 -1.64
N PRO A 61 -18.84 2.98 -1.63
CA PRO A 61 -19.31 2.11 -0.54
C PRO A 61 -18.36 0.95 -0.26
N GLU A 62 -17.84 0.32 -1.31
CA GLU A 62 -16.99 -0.87 -1.23
C GLU A 62 -15.62 -0.52 -0.64
N MET A 63 -14.98 0.57 -1.11
CA MET A 63 -13.71 1.01 -0.53
C MET A 63 -13.87 1.46 0.93
N ARG A 64 -15.02 2.04 1.29
CA ARG A 64 -15.34 2.36 2.69
C ARG A 64 -15.52 1.10 3.53
N ALA A 65 -16.18 0.08 2.99
CA ALA A 65 -16.36 -1.21 3.65
C ALA A 65 -15.03 -1.96 3.85
N ILE A 66 -14.09 -1.87 2.89
CA ILE A 66 -12.72 -2.40 3.05
C ILE A 66 -11.99 -1.66 4.18
N LYS A 67 -12.07 -0.32 4.23
CA LYS A 67 -11.49 0.47 5.34
C LYS A 67 -12.09 0.11 6.70
N ALA A 68 -13.41 -0.11 6.76
CA ALA A 68 -14.08 -0.60 7.96
C ALA A 68 -13.60 -1.99 8.37
N SER A 69 -13.29 -2.86 7.40
CA SER A 69 -12.71 -4.20 7.67
C SER A 69 -11.34 -4.09 8.35
N ILE A 70 -10.49 -3.16 7.90
CA ILE A 70 -9.18 -2.89 8.52
C ILE A 70 -9.36 -2.31 9.92
N ARG A 71 -10.27 -1.34 10.09
CA ARG A 71 -10.59 -0.77 11.41
C ARG A 71 -11.00 -1.87 12.38
N ASP A 72 -11.93 -2.74 11.99
CA ASP A 72 -12.48 -3.78 12.86
C ASP A 72 -11.43 -4.85 13.20
N TYR A 73 -10.55 -5.19 12.25
CA TYR A 73 -9.37 -6.01 12.50
C TYR A 73 -8.42 -5.37 13.52
N ASP A 74 -8.06 -4.10 13.32
CA ASP A 74 -7.14 -3.38 14.20
C ASP A 74 -7.73 -3.23 15.61
N LEU A 75 -9.05 -3.00 15.75
CA LEU A 75 -9.74 -2.95 17.04
C LEU A 75 -9.70 -4.29 17.77
N LEU A 76 -9.82 -5.40 17.05
CA LEU A 76 -9.77 -6.75 17.62
C LEU A 76 -8.35 -7.12 18.06
N CYS A 77 -7.35 -6.89 17.20
CA CYS A 77 -5.99 -7.38 17.38
C CYS A 77 -5.07 -6.40 18.12
N HIS A 78 -5.34 -5.09 18.01
CA HIS A 78 -4.49 -4.01 18.53
C HIS A 78 -5.33 -2.96 19.30
N PRO A 79 -6.13 -3.35 20.31
CA PRO A 79 -7.13 -2.47 20.93
C PRO A 79 -6.54 -1.19 21.57
N THR A 80 -5.25 -1.21 21.94
CA THR A 80 -4.54 -0.07 22.53
C THR A 80 -4.00 0.91 21.49
N HIS A 81 -3.94 0.52 20.22
CA HIS A 81 -3.33 1.30 19.14
C HIS A 81 -4.28 1.61 17.97
N ALA A 82 -5.39 0.87 17.86
CA ALA A 82 -6.37 1.01 16.80
C ALA A 82 -6.76 2.48 16.57
N GLY A 83 -6.63 2.94 15.33
CA GLY A 83 -6.99 4.30 14.91
C GLY A 83 -6.02 5.42 15.32
N ARG A 84 -5.02 5.19 16.18
CA ARG A 84 -4.09 6.25 16.63
C ARG A 84 -3.28 6.86 15.48
N PHE A 85 -2.93 6.03 14.50
CA PHE A 85 -2.09 6.40 13.36
C PHE A 85 -2.88 6.75 12.09
N VAL A 86 -4.19 6.99 12.22
CA VAL A 86 -5.07 7.43 11.13
C VAL A 86 -5.57 8.84 11.43
N ILE A 87 -5.43 9.76 10.46
CA ILE A 87 -5.87 11.15 10.63
C ILE A 87 -7.39 11.27 10.37
N LYS A 88 -7.90 10.63 9.31
CA LYS A 88 -9.32 10.60 8.97
C LYS A 88 -9.86 9.18 9.06
N SER A 89 -10.44 8.87 10.21
CA SER A 89 -11.07 7.58 10.48
C SER A 89 -12.30 7.33 9.58
N VAL A 90 -12.63 6.06 9.40
CA VAL A 90 -13.88 5.63 8.77
C VAL A 90 -15.01 5.67 9.81
N ASP A 91 -16.20 6.07 9.38
CA ASP A 91 -17.40 6.16 10.21
C ASP A 91 -17.82 4.76 10.76
N ASP A 92 -18.17 4.70 12.05
CA ASP A 92 -18.57 3.48 12.76
C ASP A 92 -19.85 2.83 12.22
N SER A 93 -20.68 3.59 11.52
CA SER A 93 -21.89 3.08 10.85
C SER A 93 -21.60 2.31 9.56
N VAL A 94 -20.37 2.38 9.03
CA VAL A 94 -20.00 1.64 7.81
C VAL A 94 -19.80 0.16 8.14
N PRO A 95 -20.60 -0.75 7.55
CA PRO A 95 -20.40 -2.18 7.73
C PRO A 95 -19.10 -2.63 7.03
N PRO A 96 -18.31 -3.52 7.65
CA PRO A 96 -17.11 -4.06 7.02
C PRO A 96 -17.47 -5.02 5.88
N LEU A 97 -16.65 -5.03 4.83
CA LEU A 97 -16.74 -6.04 3.75
C LEU A 97 -16.31 -7.42 4.27
N LEU A 98 -15.20 -7.44 5.02
CA LEU A 98 -14.57 -8.60 5.59
C LEU A 98 -14.61 -8.49 7.12
N SER A 99 -14.99 -9.55 7.80
CA SER A 99 -14.82 -9.70 9.24
C SER A 99 -13.34 -9.62 9.62
N PRO A 100 -13.00 -9.36 10.90
CA PRO A 100 -11.61 -9.34 11.35
C PRO A 100 -10.81 -10.59 10.96
N ARG A 101 -11.42 -11.78 11.07
CA ARG A 101 -10.76 -13.04 10.69
C ARG A 101 -10.51 -13.13 9.19
N GLU A 102 -11.47 -12.72 8.36
CA GLU A 102 -11.31 -12.70 6.90
C GLU A 102 -10.27 -11.65 6.48
N MET A 103 -10.21 -10.48 7.14
CA MET A 103 -9.19 -9.46 6.88
C MET A 103 -7.79 -9.92 7.30
N ALA A 104 -7.66 -10.70 8.38
CA ALA A 104 -6.40 -11.32 8.77
C ALA A 104 -5.85 -12.22 7.65
N VAL A 105 -6.73 -13.02 7.01
CA VAL A 105 -6.36 -13.87 5.86
C VAL A 105 -5.81 -13.03 4.70
N ILE A 106 -6.39 -11.85 4.43
CA ILE A 106 -5.87 -10.95 3.38
C ILE A 106 -4.45 -10.48 3.71
N PHE A 107 -4.18 -10.06 4.96
CA PHE A 107 -2.84 -9.66 5.36
C PHE A 107 -1.84 -10.83 5.28
N GLU A 108 -2.23 -12.01 5.77
CA GLU A 108 -1.42 -13.23 5.71
C GLU A 108 -1.11 -13.65 4.27
N ALA A 109 -2.10 -13.58 3.37
CA ALA A 109 -1.93 -13.90 1.95
C ALA A 109 -0.92 -12.97 1.29
N ASN A 110 -1.10 -11.64 1.42
CA ASN A 110 -0.19 -10.68 0.82
C ASN A 110 1.22 -10.84 1.37
N ARG A 111 1.39 -10.93 2.69
CA ARG A 111 2.70 -11.14 3.31
C ARG A 111 3.36 -12.42 2.80
N GLY A 112 2.66 -13.54 2.84
CA GLY A 112 3.21 -14.84 2.43
C GLY A 112 3.63 -14.88 0.96
N LEU A 113 2.85 -14.24 0.08
CA LEU A 113 3.19 -14.14 -1.34
C LEU A 113 4.34 -13.16 -1.59
N LEU A 114 4.42 -12.05 -0.85
CA LEU A 114 5.58 -11.16 -0.92
C LEU A 114 6.86 -11.91 -0.51
N ASP A 115 6.83 -12.64 0.61
CA ASP A 115 7.95 -13.47 1.08
C ASP A 115 8.35 -14.54 0.05
N SER A 116 7.38 -15.09 -0.68
CA SER A 116 7.61 -16.18 -1.64
C SER A 116 8.07 -15.70 -3.03
N PHE A 117 7.60 -14.54 -3.47
CA PHE A 117 7.73 -14.11 -4.86
C PHE A 117 8.69 -12.94 -5.06
N MET A 118 8.86 -12.06 -4.09
CA MET A 118 9.82 -10.97 -4.19
C MET A 118 11.29 -11.43 -4.24
N PRO A 119 11.70 -12.57 -3.66
CA PRO A 119 13.03 -13.13 -3.92
C PRO A 119 13.30 -13.42 -5.41
N GLN A 120 12.29 -13.87 -6.16
CA GLN A 120 12.42 -14.12 -7.60
C GLN A 120 12.63 -12.81 -8.38
N TYR A 121 11.99 -11.72 -7.93
CA TYR A 121 12.21 -10.39 -8.48
C TYR A 121 13.64 -9.89 -8.19
N ILE A 122 14.16 -10.12 -6.97
CA ILE A 122 15.54 -9.81 -6.59
C ILE A 122 16.52 -10.57 -7.50
N ASP A 123 16.33 -11.89 -7.66
CA ASP A 123 17.15 -12.72 -8.54
C ASP A 123 17.11 -12.23 -9.99
N HIS A 124 15.93 -11.79 -10.47
CA HIS A 124 15.75 -11.25 -11.81
C HIS A 124 16.55 -9.95 -12.03
N LEU A 125 16.67 -9.08 -11.01
CA LEU A 125 17.46 -7.86 -11.11
C LEU A 125 18.97 -8.13 -11.17
N GLY A 126 19.42 -9.32 -10.78
CA GLY A 126 20.80 -9.75 -10.88
C GLY A 126 21.73 -9.09 -9.85
N SER A 127 23.05 -9.28 -10.05
CA SER A 127 24.09 -8.91 -9.06
C SER A 127 24.25 -7.42 -8.78
N ASP A 128 23.74 -6.56 -9.67
CA ASP A 128 23.78 -5.11 -9.52
C ASP A 128 22.51 -4.56 -8.85
N GLY A 129 21.53 -5.43 -8.57
CA GLY A 129 20.27 -5.13 -7.89
C GLY A 129 20.34 -5.27 -6.36
N PRO A 130 19.20 -5.09 -5.67
CA PRO A 130 19.10 -5.40 -4.25
C PRO A 130 19.42 -6.87 -4.01
N SER A 131 20.15 -7.16 -2.93
CA SER A 131 20.55 -8.51 -2.52
C SER A 131 19.55 -9.17 -1.57
N SER A 132 18.61 -8.39 -1.02
CA SER A 132 17.59 -8.84 -0.08
C SER A 132 16.34 -7.96 -0.10
N LEU A 133 15.27 -8.42 0.55
CA LEU A 133 14.03 -7.66 0.71
C LEU A 133 14.23 -6.35 1.48
N ASP A 134 15.17 -6.31 2.42
CA ASP A 134 15.50 -5.13 3.23
C ASP A 134 16.05 -3.98 2.39
N GLU A 135 16.59 -4.29 1.20
CA GLU A 135 17.13 -3.34 0.24
C GLU A 135 16.09 -2.92 -0.81
N ILE A 136 14.89 -3.51 -0.80
CA ILE A 136 13.77 -3.06 -1.62
C ILE A 136 13.03 -1.96 -0.89
N TYR A 137 13.05 -0.76 -1.48
CA TYR A 137 12.29 0.37 -1.00
C TYR A 137 11.08 0.65 -1.87
N VAL A 138 9.94 0.82 -1.20
CA VAL A 138 8.74 1.43 -1.76
C VAL A 138 8.66 2.87 -1.30
N ARG A 139 8.02 3.71 -2.11
CA ARG A 139 7.99 5.15 -1.86
C ARG A 139 6.61 5.72 -2.08
N ARG A 140 6.31 6.80 -1.36
CA ARG A 140 5.08 7.55 -1.51
C ARG A 140 5.35 9.03 -1.38
N GLY A 141 4.84 9.79 -2.33
CA GLY A 141 4.85 11.25 -2.26
C GLY A 141 3.58 11.81 -1.61
N VAL A 142 3.74 12.75 -0.68
CA VAL A 142 2.66 13.41 0.07
C VAL A 142 2.94 14.91 0.29
N TYR A 143 1.90 15.66 0.62
CA TYR A 143 1.90 17.04 1.06
C TYR A 143 1.45 17.06 2.51
N MET A 144 2.39 17.36 3.40
CA MET A 144 2.11 17.42 4.84
C MET A 144 2.01 18.88 5.30
N PRO A 145 0.89 19.30 5.90
CA PRO A 145 0.78 20.64 6.50
C PRO A 145 1.64 20.77 7.76
N THR A 146 1.85 19.67 8.49
CA THR A 146 2.73 19.58 9.67
C THR A 146 3.54 18.30 9.60
N LEU A 147 4.82 18.36 9.95
CA LEU A 147 5.68 17.19 10.07
C LEU A 147 5.46 16.54 11.43
N ASP A 148 4.79 15.39 11.43
CA ASP A 148 4.69 14.54 12.61
C ASP A 148 6.04 13.83 12.86
N SER A 149 6.34 13.50 14.12
CA SER A 149 7.53 12.71 14.48
C SER A 149 7.35 11.21 14.21
N VAL A 150 6.12 10.78 13.94
CA VAL A 150 5.73 9.39 13.75
C VAL A 150 4.88 9.25 12.49
N ARG A 151 4.94 8.08 11.86
CA ARG A 151 4.15 7.75 10.67
C ARG A 151 2.66 7.79 11.01
N ARG A 152 1.92 8.63 10.29
CA ARG A 152 0.46 8.64 10.31
C ARG A 152 -0.06 8.67 8.88
N GLU A 153 -1.13 7.93 8.65
CA GLU A 153 -1.77 7.83 7.36
C GLU A 153 -3.01 8.73 7.33
N LEU A 154 -3.26 9.42 6.21
CA LEU A 154 -4.45 10.25 6.07
C LEU A 154 -5.73 9.40 6.20
N HIS A 155 -5.71 8.20 5.64
CA HIS A 155 -6.83 7.25 5.60
C HIS A 155 -6.32 5.82 5.86
N PHE A 156 -7.26 4.88 6.01
CA PHE A 156 -6.98 3.44 6.19
C PHE A 156 -6.36 2.72 4.98
N LEU A 157 -6.20 3.40 3.83
CA LEU A 157 -5.56 2.84 2.64
C LEU A 157 -4.66 3.91 2.04
N SER A 158 -3.38 3.59 1.94
CA SER A 158 -2.35 4.47 1.38
C SER A 158 -1.56 3.74 0.30
N SER A 159 -1.24 4.47 -0.77
CA SER A 159 -0.48 3.95 -1.90
C SER A 159 1.02 4.12 -1.67
N TYR A 160 1.79 3.07 -1.89
CA TYR A 160 3.24 3.09 -2.00
C TYR A 160 3.62 2.42 -3.31
N SER A 161 4.60 2.94 -4.03
CA SER A 161 5.01 2.42 -5.33
C SER A 161 6.46 1.98 -5.29
N LEU A 162 6.79 0.90 -6.01
CA LEU A 162 8.19 0.55 -6.23
C LEU A 162 8.85 1.63 -7.10
N THR A 163 8.23 2.00 -8.22
CA THR A 163 8.70 3.10 -9.06
C THR A 163 8.05 4.41 -8.64
N LEU A 164 8.82 5.47 -8.38
CA LEU A 164 8.26 6.82 -8.29
C LEU A 164 8.20 7.44 -9.69
N GLY A 165 7.00 7.54 -10.26
CA GLY A 165 6.76 8.39 -11.41
C GLY A 165 6.73 9.87 -11.01
N PRO A 166 7.14 10.83 -11.86
CA PRO A 166 7.09 12.27 -11.57
C PRO A 166 5.68 12.80 -11.22
N VAL A 167 4.63 12.14 -11.72
CA VAL A 167 3.22 12.54 -11.57
C VAL A 167 2.62 12.08 -10.23
N GLU A 168 3.17 11.03 -9.61
CA GLU A 168 2.65 10.45 -8.35
C GLU A 168 2.96 11.29 -7.12
N GLN A 169 3.91 12.22 -7.22
CA GLN A 169 4.65 12.69 -6.05
C GLN A 169 3.77 13.37 -4.99
N PHE A 170 2.49 13.66 -5.21
CA PHE A 170 1.76 14.56 -4.33
C PHE A 170 0.22 14.46 -4.31
N ALA A 171 -0.38 13.68 -5.20
CA ALA A 171 -1.80 13.84 -5.54
C ALA A 171 -2.76 13.55 -4.37
N GLN A 172 -2.46 12.56 -3.52
CA GLN A 172 -3.40 12.09 -2.48
C GLN A 172 -3.66 13.11 -1.36
N THR A 173 -2.74 14.02 -1.17
CA THR A 173 -2.72 14.98 -0.07
C THR A 173 -2.78 16.42 -0.55
N TRP A 174 -2.68 16.65 -1.86
CA TRP A 174 -2.85 17.96 -2.46
C TRP A 174 -4.33 18.29 -2.60
N ASN A 175 -4.82 19.18 -1.74
CA ASN A 175 -6.16 19.75 -1.84
C ASN A 175 -6.10 21.25 -1.53
N SER A 176 -7.21 21.96 -1.69
CA SER A 176 -7.28 23.40 -1.44
C SER A 176 -6.83 23.80 -0.02
N ALA A 177 -6.92 22.91 0.97
CA ALA A 177 -6.50 23.18 2.35
C ALA A 177 -4.99 22.98 2.59
N THR A 178 -4.30 22.18 1.78
CA THR A 178 -2.87 21.88 1.91
C THR A 178 -2.01 22.51 0.82
N ARG A 179 -2.62 23.08 -0.23
CA ARG A 179 -1.93 23.66 -1.38
C ARG A 179 -0.98 24.81 -1.05
N GLU A 180 -1.33 25.63 -0.05
CA GLU A 180 -0.55 26.82 0.31
C GLU A 180 0.32 26.64 1.57
N THR A 181 0.06 25.59 2.35
CA THR A 181 0.69 25.35 3.66
C THR A 181 1.44 24.01 3.74
N GLY A 182 1.14 23.08 2.84
CA GLY A 182 1.73 21.76 2.79
C GLY A 182 3.14 21.78 2.22
N MET A 183 4.03 21.05 2.87
CA MET A 183 5.36 20.78 2.33
C MET A 183 5.36 19.47 1.53
N PRO A 184 5.97 19.44 0.34
CA PRO A 184 6.16 18.20 -0.41
C PRO A 184 7.16 17.29 0.31
N VAL A 185 6.74 16.05 0.55
CA VAL A 185 7.49 15.04 1.28
C VAL A 185 7.43 13.71 0.54
N ILE A 186 8.53 12.96 0.53
CA ILE A 186 8.57 11.56 0.14
C ILE A 186 8.80 10.70 1.38
N PHE A 187 7.93 9.71 1.57
CA PHE A 187 8.20 8.60 2.48
C PHE A 187 8.87 7.47 1.71
N SER A 188 9.95 6.94 2.28
CA SER A 188 10.71 5.81 1.77
C SER A 188 10.69 4.70 2.81
N ALA A 189 10.13 3.55 2.45
CA ALA A 189 9.94 2.44 3.38
C ALA A 189 10.65 1.20 2.83
N PRO A 190 11.52 0.55 3.62
CA PRO A 190 11.99 -0.78 3.26
C PRO A 190 10.79 -1.74 3.29
N MET A 191 10.76 -2.74 2.41
CA MET A 191 9.64 -3.68 2.28
C MET A 191 9.18 -4.28 3.63
N PRO A 192 10.08 -4.71 4.53
CA PRO A 192 9.68 -5.24 5.84
C PRO A 192 8.87 -4.27 6.71
N ALA A 193 9.07 -2.95 6.55
CA ALA A 193 8.36 -1.96 7.35
C ALA A 193 6.87 -1.81 6.95
N ILE A 194 6.46 -2.39 5.82
CA ILE A 194 5.06 -2.33 5.36
C ILE A 194 4.44 -3.70 5.12
N GLN A 195 5.24 -4.77 4.97
CA GLN A 195 4.79 -6.08 4.49
C GLN A 195 3.61 -6.66 5.28
N ASP A 196 3.63 -6.54 6.61
CA ASP A 196 2.57 -7.05 7.50
C ASP A 196 1.27 -6.25 7.41
N ARG A 197 1.30 -5.12 6.70
CA ARG A 197 0.18 -4.19 6.55
C ARG A 197 -0.22 -4.01 5.08
N VAL A 198 0.32 -4.81 4.15
CA VAL A 198 -0.11 -4.78 2.74
C VAL A 198 -1.51 -5.38 2.63
N VAL A 199 -2.46 -4.57 2.16
CA VAL A 199 -3.85 -4.95 1.92
C VAL A 199 -4.00 -5.50 0.50
N ALA A 200 -3.35 -4.85 -0.46
CA ALA A 200 -3.33 -5.28 -1.85
C ALA A 200 -1.99 -4.89 -2.46
N PHE A 201 -1.47 -5.75 -3.32
CA PHE A 201 -0.35 -5.45 -4.20
C PHE A 201 -0.82 -5.67 -5.64
N ALA A 202 -0.63 -4.70 -6.53
CA ALA A 202 -1.25 -4.73 -7.86
C ALA A 202 -1.02 -6.05 -8.63
N PRO A 203 0.20 -6.64 -8.64
CA PRO A 203 0.44 -7.95 -9.26
C PRO A 203 -0.34 -9.13 -8.67
N PHE A 204 -0.88 -9.02 -7.45
CA PHE A 204 -1.68 -10.08 -6.80
C PHE A 204 -3.19 -9.88 -6.98
N ILE A 205 -3.63 -8.74 -7.52
CA ILE A 205 -5.05 -8.43 -7.71
C ILE A 205 -5.39 -8.56 -9.18
N GLU A 206 -6.20 -9.56 -9.50
CA GLU A 206 -6.65 -9.81 -10.88
C GLU A 206 -7.22 -8.54 -11.52
N ASN A 207 -6.75 -8.22 -12.73
CA ASN A 207 -7.17 -7.05 -13.52
C ASN A 207 -6.83 -5.67 -12.92
N MET A 208 -6.03 -5.60 -11.85
CA MET A 208 -5.52 -4.32 -11.36
C MET A 208 -4.39 -3.80 -12.26
N ASP A 209 -4.36 -2.50 -12.53
CA ASP A 209 -3.28 -1.89 -13.31
C ASP A 209 -1.94 -2.02 -12.55
N ILE A 210 -0.99 -2.71 -13.18
CA ILE A 210 0.36 -2.95 -12.65
C ILE A 210 1.38 -1.88 -13.07
N GLY A 211 0.98 -0.86 -13.84
CA GLY A 211 1.88 0.17 -14.39
C GLY A 211 2.75 0.90 -13.36
N GLN A 212 2.31 0.98 -12.11
CA GLN A 212 3.04 1.64 -11.01
C GLN A 212 3.57 0.66 -9.95
N LEU A 213 3.26 -0.64 -10.08
CA LEU A 213 3.58 -1.68 -9.10
C LEU A 213 3.18 -1.25 -7.68
N GLU A 214 1.90 -0.89 -7.55
CA GLU A 214 1.36 -0.23 -6.38
C GLU A 214 1.08 -1.21 -5.24
N PHE A 215 1.51 -0.82 -4.04
CA PHE A 215 1.20 -1.44 -2.76
C PHE A 215 0.16 -0.56 -2.07
N VAL A 216 -1.00 -1.12 -1.80
CA VAL A 216 -1.99 -0.52 -0.93
C VAL A 216 -1.75 -1.01 0.48
N VAL A 217 -1.40 -0.09 1.37
CA VAL A 217 -0.91 -0.37 2.72
C VAL A 217 -1.88 0.22 3.74
N ALA A 218 -2.24 -0.59 4.73
CA ALA A 218 -2.98 -0.16 5.91
C ALA A 218 -2.12 0.70 6.84
N PRO A 219 -2.72 1.49 7.74
CA PRO A 219 -1.98 2.27 8.74
C PRO A 219 -1.13 1.37 9.62
N PRO A 220 -0.02 1.89 10.18
CA PRO A 220 0.73 1.16 11.19
C PRO A 220 -0.15 0.95 12.43
N VAL A 221 0.11 -0.12 13.16
CA VAL A 221 -0.53 -0.45 14.45
C VAL A 221 0.43 -0.29 15.63
N GLU A 222 1.65 0.15 15.34
CA GLU A 222 2.70 0.46 16.30
C GLU A 222 3.30 1.82 15.93
N GLU A 223 3.98 2.43 16.90
CA GLU A 223 4.68 3.69 16.65
C GLU A 223 5.84 3.44 15.68
N THR A 224 5.79 4.09 14.52
CA THR A 224 6.88 4.06 13.53
C THR A 224 7.50 5.45 13.44
N PRO A 225 8.66 5.69 14.09
CA PRO A 225 9.36 6.96 13.99
C PRO A 225 9.74 7.32 12.55
N LEU A 226 9.67 8.61 12.25
CA LEU A 226 10.13 9.16 10.96
C LEU A 226 11.54 9.73 11.12
N ARG A 227 12.49 9.25 10.32
CA ARG A 227 13.84 9.84 10.22
C ARG A 227 13.93 10.69 8.97
N GLN A 228 14.32 11.95 9.11
CA GLN A 228 14.60 12.80 7.95
C GLN A 228 15.95 12.43 7.34
N ASP A 229 15.95 12.03 6.07
CA ASP A 229 17.16 11.59 5.36
C ASP A 229 17.80 12.72 4.54
N GLY A 230 17.01 13.74 4.16
CA GLY A 230 17.55 14.87 3.41
C GLY A 230 16.50 15.74 2.73
N MET A 231 16.98 16.65 1.87
CA MET A 231 16.15 17.47 0.99
C MET A 231 16.71 17.40 -0.43
N HIS A 232 15.89 16.98 -1.38
CA HIS A 232 16.25 16.76 -2.77
C HIS A 232 15.28 17.50 -3.68
N GLY A 233 15.77 18.46 -4.48
CA GLY A 233 14.91 19.23 -5.38
C GLY A 233 13.78 20.01 -4.67
N GLY A 234 13.96 20.39 -3.41
CA GLY A 234 12.94 21.06 -2.59
C GLY A 234 11.92 20.12 -1.93
N ILE A 235 12.07 18.80 -2.12
CA ILE A 235 11.23 17.77 -1.50
C ILE A 235 12.01 17.18 -0.32
N ARG A 236 11.38 17.05 0.85
CA ARG A 236 12.00 16.38 2.00
C ARG A 236 11.78 14.88 1.92
N GLU A 237 12.79 14.09 2.25
CA GLU A 237 12.68 12.63 2.30
C GLU A 237 12.76 12.12 3.74
N PHE A 238 11.87 11.19 4.07
CA PHE A 238 11.83 10.53 5.37
C PHE A 238 11.79 9.01 5.21
N SER A 239 12.51 8.30 6.06
CA SER A 239 12.44 6.85 6.19
C SER A 239 11.74 6.38 7.46
N PHE A 240 11.16 5.19 7.37
CA PHE A 240 10.56 4.50 8.52
C PHE A 240 11.65 3.80 9.32
N ARG A 241 11.59 3.93 10.64
CA ARG A 241 12.50 3.28 11.59
C ARG A 241 11.78 2.34 12.53
#